data_AF-A0A3B4X5B2-F1
#
_entry.id   AF-A0A3B4X5B2-F1
#
_cell.length_a   1.000
_cell.length_b   1.000
_cell.length_c   1.000
_cell.angle_alpha   90.00
_cell.angle_beta   90.00
_cell.angle_gamma   90.00
#
_symmetry.space_group_name_H-M   'P 1'
#
loop_
_entity.id
_entity.type
_entity.pdbx_description
1 polymer ?
#
loop_
_entity_poly.entity_id
_entity_poly.type
_entity_poly.pdbx_seq_one_letter_code
_entity_poly.pdbx_strand_id
1 'polypeptide(L)'
;MHRSYQPLKPVTNRYLQQRWDQSSFQDHRRKVSSTLPVVDTKGMRTPSHVQLKLKKLQLQDERLSIIDRDNRLLASRLANIVGSRGLVDHRNQYHLRSLNADKRREELLLVSRQNQAIYQRITSRQSEYRRQLWLDDWERAERRRENISQYPRGLADKQVIM
;
A
#
# COMPACT_ATOMS: atom_id res chain seq x y z
N MET A 1 67.88 68.77 0.55
CA MET A 1 67.59 70.14 1.03
C MET A 1 66.62 70.05 2.20
N HIS A 2 67.06 70.27 3.44
CA HIS A 2 66.16 70.32 4.59
C HIS A 2 65.49 71.70 4.63
N ARG A 3 64.18 71.76 4.35
CA ARG A 3 63.41 73.00 4.50
C ARG A 3 63.16 73.23 6.00
N SER A 4 63.62 74.37 6.50
CA SER A 4 63.31 74.82 7.87
C SER A 4 61.86 75.29 7.96
N TYR A 5 61.28 75.15 9.15
CA TYR A 5 59.91 75.58 9.42
C TYR A 5 59.79 77.11 9.23
N GLN A 6 58.85 77.53 8.37
CA GLN A 6 58.55 78.93 8.08
C GLN A 6 57.14 79.26 8.56
N PRO A 7 57.00 80.07 9.63
CA PRO A 7 55.69 80.49 10.13
C PRO A 7 55.04 81.48 9.16
N LEU A 8 53.73 81.39 9.00
CA LEU A 8 52.96 82.28 8.11
C LEU A 8 52.83 83.71 8.66
N LYS A 9 52.98 83.88 9.97
CA LYS A 9 52.90 85.16 10.68
C LYS A 9 54.24 85.43 11.38
N PRO A 10 54.61 86.70 11.62
CA PRO A 10 55.78 87.01 12.43
C PRO A 10 55.57 86.47 13.85
N VAL A 11 56.56 85.74 14.36
CA VAL A 11 56.51 85.09 15.67
C VAL A 11 57.81 85.33 16.43
N THR A 12 57.69 85.46 17.75
CA THR A 12 58.83 85.70 18.64
C THR A 12 59.72 84.47 18.78
N ASN A 13 59.14 83.25 18.79
CA ASN A 13 59.87 81.99 18.89
C ASN A 13 59.38 80.97 17.85
N ARG A 14 60.25 80.63 16.89
CA ARG A 14 59.94 79.71 15.79
C ARG A 14 59.75 78.26 16.23
N TYR A 15 60.49 77.80 17.23
CA TYR A 15 60.42 76.42 17.70
C TYR A 15 59.09 76.14 18.41
N LEU A 16 58.65 77.06 19.26
CA LEU A 16 57.35 76.95 19.93
C LEU A 16 56.20 77.00 18.92
N GLN A 17 56.28 77.91 17.94
CA GLN A 17 55.27 77.99 16.88
C GLN A 17 55.19 76.69 16.08
N GLN A 18 56.32 76.09 15.70
CA GLN A 18 56.34 74.81 14.99
C GLN A 18 55.63 73.71 15.80
N ARG A 19 55.88 73.62 17.10
CA ARG A 19 55.24 72.61 17.96
C ARG A 19 53.73 72.81 18.06
N TRP A 20 53.27 74.06 18.17
CA TRP A 20 51.84 74.37 18.24
C TRP A 20 51.13 74.08 16.92
N ASP A 21 51.72 74.46 15.80
CA ASP A 21 51.18 74.15 14.47
C ASP A 21 51.10 72.64 14.23
N GLN A 22 52.14 71.90 14.64
CA GLN A 22 52.16 70.44 14.57
C GLN A 22 51.03 69.83 15.42
N SER A 23 50.82 70.32 16.64
CA SER A 23 49.77 69.84 17.54
C SER A 23 48.38 70.14 16.97
N SER A 24 48.16 71.38 16.51
CA SER A 24 46.88 71.81 15.91
C SER A 24 46.57 71.03 14.64
N PHE A 25 47.59 70.76 13.81
CA PHE A 25 47.46 69.91 12.63
C PHE A 25 47.09 68.46 13.01
N GLN A 26 47.73 67.89 14.03
CA GLN A 26 47.41 66.55 14.53
C GLN A 26 46.00 66.49 15.13
N ASP A 27 45.58 67.51 15.88
CA ASP A 27 44.23 67.60 16.45
C ASP A 27 43.17 67.72 15.35
N HIS A 28 43.42 68.54 14.32
CA HIS A 28 42.56 68.64 13.15
C HIS A 28 42.46 67.31 12.41
N ARG A 29 43.60 66.65 12.15
CA ARG A 29 43.63 65.31 11.53
C ARG A 29 42.85 64.27 12.33
N ARG A 30 42.98 64.29 13.67
CA ARG A 30 42.20 63.42 14.57
C ARG A 30 40.71 63.70 14.43
N LYS A 31 40.30 64.98 14.48
CA LYS A 31 38.90 65.38 14.29
C LYS A 31 38.36 64.87 12.95
N VAL A 32 39.05 65.19 11.84
CA VAL A 32 38.67 64.76 10.49
C VAL A 32 38.53 63.24 10.41
N SER A 33 39.49 62.49 10.95
CA SER A 33 39.45 61.02 10.95
C SER A 33 38.33 60.43 11.81
N SER A 34 37.96 61.11 12.90
CA SER A 34 36.89 60.66 13.80
C SER A 34 35.49 61.09 13.37
N THR A 35 35.38 61.98 12.38
CA THR A 35 34.09 62.50 11.93
C THR A 35 33.29 61.39 11.24
N LEU A 36 32.04 61.22 11.67
CA LEU A 36 31.09 60.35 10.97
C LEU A 36 30.51 61.05 9.73
N PRO A 37 30.18 60.32 8.66
CA PRO A 37 29.51 60.90 7.51
C PRO A 37 28.12 61.43 7.90
N VAL A 38 27.75 62.60 7.40
CA VAL A 38 26.44 63.23 7.67
C VAL A 38 25.28 62.47 7.02
N VAL A 39 25.55 61.80 5.90
CA VAL A 39 24.56 61.00 5.17
C VAL A 39 25.03 59.55 5.15
N ASP A 40 24.20 58.66 5.67
CA ASP A 40 24.44 57.23 5.52
C ASP A 40 24.08 56.81 4.09
N THR A 41 25.09 56.35 3.35
CA THR A 41 24.94 55.81 2.00
C THR A 41 24.92 54.28 1.98
N LYS A 42 24.90 53.63 3.15
CA LYS A 42 24.85 52.17 3.22
C LYS A 42 23.49 51.68 2.73
N GLY A 43 23.53 50.69 1.83
CA GLY A 43 22.33 50.02 1.36
C GLY A 43 21.57 49.34 2.50
N MET A 44 20.26 49.17 2.32
CA MET A 44 19.44 48.45 3.29
C MET A 44 19.99 47.03 3.51
N ARG A 45 20.05 46.60 4.77
CA ARG A 45 20.44 45.24 5.12
C ARG A 45 19.41 44.27 4.53
N THR A 46 19.89 43.25 3.81
CA THR A 46 19.01 42.23 3.23
C THR A 46 18.19 41.58 4.33
N PRO A 47 16.85 41.50 4.20
CA PRO A 47 16.01 40.82 5.18
C PRO A 47 16.38 39.34 5.31
N SER A 48 16.34 38.81 6.53
CA SER A 48 16.74 37.43 6.83
C SER A 48 15.96 36.37 6.03
N HIS A 49 14.67 36.59 5.78
CA HIS A 49 13.81 35.68 5.03
C HIS A 49 14.17 35.58 3.53
N VAL A 50 14.87 36.60 2.99
CA VAL A 50 15.40 36.57 1.61
C VAL A 50 16.65 35.72 1.55
N GLN A 51 17.50 35.81 2.59
CA GLN A 51 18.71 34.99 2.72
C GLN A 51 18.38 33.54 3.02
N LEU A 52 17.33 33.29 3.83
CA LEU A 52 16.94 31.97 4.30
C LEU A 52 15.43 31.74 4.19
N LYS A 53 15.04 30.86 3.25
CA LYS A 53 13.64 30.46 3.07
C LYS A 53 13.29 29.28 3.98
N LEU A 54 12.95 29.57 5.24
CA LEU A 54 12.63 28.56 6.26
C LEU A 54 11.56 27.55 5.82
N LYS A 55 10.48 28.01 5.20
CA LYS A 55 9.41 27.12 4.69
C LYS A 55 9.91 26.13 3.63
N LYS A 56 10.85 26.55 2.78
CA LYS A 56 11.46 25.67 1.77
C LYS A 56 12.27 24.56 2.46
N LEU A 57 13.06 24.92 3.48
CA LEU A 57 13.85 23.96 4.24
C LEU A 57 12.95 22.95 4.97
N GLN A 58 11.89 23.44 5.63
CA GLN A 58 10.92 22.58 6.30
C GLN A 58 10.29 21.56 5.34
N LEU A 59 9.80 22.01 4.17
CA LEU A 59 9.20 21.11 3.19
C LEU A 59 10.20 20.08 2.63
N GLN A 60 11.47 20.45 2.51
CA GLN A 60 12.52 19.52 2.09
C GLN A 60 12.77 18.46 3.18
N ASP A 61 12.81 18.86 4.44
CA ASP A 61 12.99 17.96 5.58
C ASP A 61 11.81 16.98 5.73
N GLU A 62 10.57 17.47 5.65
CA GLU A 62 9.36 16.64 5.66
C GLU A 62 9.37 15.63 4.51
N ARG A 63 9.75 16.05 3.30
CA ARG A 63 9.86 15.17 2.14
C ARG A 63 10.93 14.08 2.36
N LEU A 64 12.09 14.44 2.89
CA LEU A 64 13.17 13.48 3.17
C LEU A 64 12.75 12.49 4.27
N SER A 65 12.03 12.95 5.29
CA SER A 65 11.48 12.09 6.35
C SER A 65 10.51 11.02 5.81
N ILE A 66 9.64 11.41 4.87
CA ILE A 66 8.74 10.46 4.18
C ILE A 66 9.54 9.45 3.37
N ILE A 67 10.50 9.91 2.57
CA ILE A 67 11.36 9.04 1.75
C ILE A 67 12.13 8.04 2.63
N ASP A 68 12.71 8.48 3.73
CA ASP A 68 13.45 7.61 4.64
C ASP A 68 12.56 6.57 5.31
N ARG A 69 11.35 6.96 5.71
CA ARG A 69 10.35 6.03 6.25
C ARG A 69 9.98 4.97 5.22
N ASP A 70 9.70 5.37 3.99
CA ASP A 70 9.31 4.47 2.92
C ASP A 70 10.47 3.54 2.53
N ASN A 71 11.70 4.05 2.48
CA ASN A 71 12.90 3.26 2.24
C ASN A 71 13.12 2.21 3.33
N ARG A 72 12.92 2.55 4.61
CA ARG A 72 13.00 1.58 5.72
C ARG A 72 11.94 0.50 5.61
N LEU A 73 10.70 0.87 5.28
CA LEU A 73 9.62 -0.10 5.07
C LEU A 73 9.90 -1.02 3.89
N LEU A 74 10.37 -0.46 2.77
CA LEU A 74 10.75 -1.23 1.59
C LEU A 74 11.90 -2.19 1.89
N ALA A 75 12.96 -1.71 2.55
CA ALA A 75 14.10 -2.52 2.95
C ALA A 75 13.68 -3.67 3.88
N SER A 76 12.78 -3.41 4.84
CA SER A 76 12.23 -4.46 5.71
C SER A 76 11.44 -5.51 4.92
N ARG A 77 10.60 -5.09 3.96
CA ARG A 77 9.88 -6.01 3.08
C ARG A 77 10.83 -6.84 2.21
N LEU A 78 11.85 -6.22 1.63
CA LEU A 78 12.86 -6.92 0.84
C LEU A 78 13.65 -7.92 1.71
N ALA A 79 14.03 -7.54 2.93
CA ALA A 79 14.68 -8.46 3.86
C ALA A 79 13.80 -9.66 4.20
N ASN A 80 12.49 -9.44 4.40
CA ASN A 80 11.53 -10.53 4.61
C ASN A 80 11.43 -11.46 3.38
N ILE A 81 11.41 -10.90 2.16
CA ILE A 81 11.36 -11.68 0.93
C ILE A 81 12.66 -12.49 0.76
N VAL A 82 13.81 -11.86 0.93
CA VAL A 82 15.14 -12.51 0.83
C VAL A 82 15.30 -13.60 1.89
N GLY A 83 14.83 -13.37 3.11
CA GLY A 83 14.84 -14.36 4.19
C GLY A 83 13.77 -15.45 4.04
N SER A 84 12.74 -15.23 3.23
CA SER A 84 11.74 -16.25 2.92
C SER A 84 12.34 -17.32 2.01
N ARG A 85 11.93 -18.58 2.17
CA ARG A 85 12.39 -19.71 1.34
C ARG A 85 11.82 -19.70 -0.09
N GLY A 86 11.33 -18.56 -0.58
CA GLY A 86 10.73 -18.44 -1.92
C GLY A 86 9.40 -19.19 -2.07
N LEU A 87 8.62 -19.30 -0.99
CA LEU A 87 7.26 -19.86 -1.03
C LEU A 87 6.31 -18.89 -1.74
N VAL A 88 6.42 -18.81 -3.06
CA VAL A 88 5.41 -18.18 -3.92
C VAL A 88 4.30 -19.21 -4.07
N ASP A 89 3.17 -19.00 -3.40
CA ASP A 89 1.99 -19.82 -3.66
C ASP A 89 1.30 -19.34 -4.94
N HIS A 90 0.82 -20.28 -5.75
CA HIS A 90 -0.02 -19.98 -6.91
C HIS A 90 -1.49 -19.75 -6.51
N ARG A 91 -1.78 -19.71 -5.21
CA ARG A 91 -3.12 -19.66 -4.64
C ARG A 91 -3.54 -18.23 -4.39
N ASN A 92 -3.93 -17.58 -5.47
CA ASN A 92 -4.56 -16.27 -5.39
C ASN A 92 -5.95 -16.37 -4.73
N GLN A 93 -6.08 -15.89 -3.49
CA GLN A 93 -7.37 -15.72 -2.80
C GLN A 93 -8.11 -14.48 -3.35
N TYR A 94 -8.58 -14.54 -4.60
CA TYR A 94 -9.50 -13.54 -5.13
C TYR A 94 -10.94 -14.05 -5.04
N HIS A 95 -11.87 -13.17 -4.66
CA HIS A 95 -13.28 -13.42 -4.87
C HIS A 95 -13.59 -13.34 -6.36
N LEU A 96 -13.87 -14.49 -6.99
CA LEU A 96 -14.30 -14.56 -8.38
C LEU A 96 -15.65 -13.85 -8.53
N ARG A 97 -15.63 -12.61 -9.04
CA ARG A 97 -16.84 -11.89 -9.44
C ARG A 97 -17.14 -12.24 -10.89
N SER A 98 -18.27 -12.92 -11.12
CA SER A 98 -18.79 -13.14 -12.46
C SER A 98 -20.00 -12.24 -12.67
N LEU A 99 -20.03 -11.51 -13.80
CA LEU A 99 -21.19 -10.70 -14.18
C LEU A 99 -22.46 -11.55 -14.33
N ASN A 100 -22.31 -12.85 -14.61
CA ASN A 100 -23.40 -13.80 -14.81
C ASN A 100 -23.77 -14.58 -13.53
N ALA A 101 -23.23 -14.21 -12.37
CA ALA A 101 -23.46 -14.95 -11.13
C ALA A 101 -24.94 -15.00 -10.75
N ASP A 102 -25.65 -13.89 -10.90
CA ASP A 102 -27.07 -13.80 -10.53
C ASP A 102 -27.96 -14.56 -11.51
N LYS A 103 -27.73 -14.41 -12.82
CA LYS A 103 -28.43 -15.20 -13.84
C LYS A 103 -28.23 -16.72 -13.62
N ARG A 104 -27.00 -17.13 -13.32
CA ARG A 104 -26.70 -18.55 -13.00
C ARG A 104 -27.44 -19.02 -11.75
N ARG A 105 -27.55 -18.17 -10.73
CA ARG A 105 -28.29 -18.48 -9.50
C ARG A 105 -29.78 -18.65 -9.79
N GLU A 106 -30.38 -17.78 -10.61
CA GLU A 106 -31.78 -17.89 -11.02
C GLU A 106 -32.05 -19.18 -11.82
N GLU A 107 -31.19 -19.49 -12.79
CA GLU A 107 -31.27 -20.74 -13.56
C GLU A 107 -31.19 -21.98 -12.66
N LEU A 108 -30.26 -21.98 -11.68
CA LEU A 108 -30.13 -23.07 -10.71
C LEU A 108 -31.39 -23.24 -9.85
N LEU A 109 -32.02 -22.15 -9.43
CA LEU A 109 -33.28 -22.19 -8.67
C LEU A 109 -34.42 -22.74 -9.53
N LEU A 110 -34.50 -22.34 -10.79
CA LEU A 110 -35.49 -22.82 -11.74
C LEU A 110 -35.34 -24.33 -11.98
N VAL A 111 -34.13 -24.79 -12.27
CA VAL A 111 -33.81 -26.22 -12.46
C VAL A 111 -34.13 -27.01 -11.19
N SER A 112 -33.77 -26.50 -10.02
CA SER A 112 -34.05 -27.17 -8.75
C SER A 112 -35.56 -27.34 -8.51
N ARG A 113 -36.35 -26.31 -8.79
CA ARG A 113 -37.82 -26.36 -8.66
C ARG A 113 -38.43 -27.36 -9.65
N GLN A 114 -37.95 -27.38 -10.89
CA GLN A 114 -38.42 -28.33 -11.91
C GLN A 114 -38.08 -29.77 -11.51
N ASN A 115 -36.86 -30.02 -11.06
CA ASN A 115 -36.42 -31.32 -10.57
C ASN A 115 -37.27 -31.81 -9.40
N GLN A 116 -37.61 -30.91 -8.46
CA GLN A 116 -38.50 -31.24 -7.34
C GLN A 116 -39.90 -31.63 -7.82
N ALA A 117 -40.46 -30.92 -8.79
CA ALA A 117 -41.77 -31.25 -9.36
C ALA A 117 -41.77 -32.59 -10.10
N ILE A 118 -40.70 -32.89 -10.84
CA ILE A 118 -40.52 -34.20 -11.51
C ILE A 118 -40.42 -35.30 -10.46
N TYR A 119 -39.59 -35.10 -9.42
CA TYR A 119 -39.43 -36.04 -8.33
C TYR A 119 -40.78 -36.36 -7.67
N GLN A 120 -41.56 -35.33 -7.32
CA GLN A 120 -42.90 -35.52 -6.75
C GLN A 120 -43.83 -36.32 -7.67
N ARG A 121 -43.82 -36.07 -8.98
CA ARG A 121 -44.61 -36.83 -9.95
C ARG A 121 -44.22 -38.30 -9.97
N ILE A 122 -42.91 -38.58 -10.05
CA ILE A 122 -42.38 -39.95 -10.05
C ILE A 122 -42.77 -40.67 -8.76
N THR A 123 -42.59 -40.03 -7.60
CA THR A 123 -42.92 -40.63 -6.30
C THR A 123 -44.41 -40.83 -6.11
N SER A 124 -45.25 -39.91 -6.59
CA SER A 124 -46.71 -40.02 -6.47
C SER A 124 -47.33 -41.07 -7.39
N ARG A 125 -46.63 -41.46 -8.47
CA ARG A 125 -47.12 -42.46 -9.41
C ARG A 125 -47.06 -43.83 -8.76
N GLN A 126 -48.23 -44.41 -8.49
CA GLN A 126 -48.30 -45.80 -8.06
C GLN A 126 -47.85 -46.74 -9.19
N SER A 127 -47.19 -47.84 -8.82
CA SER A 127 -46.80 -48.89 -9.76
C SER A 127 -48.03 -49.51 -10.41
N GLU A 128 -48.09 -49.54 -11.74
CA GLU A 128 -49.15 -50.25 -12.49
C GLU A 128 -49.06 -51.77 -12.30
N TYR A 129 -47.88 -52.26 -11.93
CA TYR A 129 -47.64 -53.66 -11.57
C TYR A 129 -48.34 -54.00 -10.26
N ARG A 130 -49.47 -54.71 -10.34
CA ARG A 130 -50.11 -55.37 -9.19
C ARG A 130 -49.28 -56.59 -8.77
N ARG A 131 -48.22 -56.35 -8.00
CA ARG A 131 -47.28 -57.39 -7.53
C ARG A 131 -47.99 -58.62 -6.94
N GLN A 132 -49.07 -58.41 -6.19
CA GLN A 132 -49.85 -59.51 -5.60
C GLN A 132 -50.46 -60.42 -6.67
N LEU A 133 -51.07 -59.87 -7.72
CA LEU A 133 -51.63 -60.67 -8.81
C LEU A 133 -50.56 -61.51 -9.53
N TRP A 134 -49.37 -60.93 -9.72
CA TRP A 134 -48.26 -61.63 -10.35
C TRP A 134 -47.73 -62.78 -9.49
N LEU A 135 -47.67 -62.58 -8.17
CA LEU A 135 -47.32 -63.64 -7.23
C LEU A 135 -48.36 -64.76 -7.24
N ASP A 136 -49.64 -64.41 -7.22
CA ASP A 136 -50.75 -65.38 -7.28
C ASP A 136 -50.75 -66.17 -8.60
N ASP A 137 -50.53 -65.49 -9.74
CA ASP A 137 -50.44 -66.13 -11.05
C ASP A 137 -49.22 -67.04 -11.15
N TRP A 138 -48.10 -66.61 -10.58
CA TRP A 138 -46.89 -67.41 -10.50
C TRP A 138 -47.10 -68.66 -9.63
N GLU A 139 -47.73 -68.52 -8.46
CA GLU A 139 -48.08 -69.64 -7.58
C GLU A 139 -49.06 -70.61 -8.27
N ARG A 140 -50.08 -70.09 -8.97
CA ARG A 140 -50.98 -70.91 -9.80
C ARG A 140 -50.22 -71.66 -10.89
N ALA A 141 -49.28 -71.01 -11.56
CA ALA A 141 -48.45 -71.64 -12.58
C ALA A 141 -47.53 -72.70 -11.98
N GLU A 142 -46.97 -72.47 -10.79
CA GLU A 142 -46.09 -73.42 -10.12
C GLU A 142 -46.85 -74.66 -9.66
N ARG A 143 -48.03 -74.51 -9.04
CA ARG A 143 -48.91 -75.64 -8.72
C ARG A 143 -49.29 -76.46 -9.96
N ARG A 144 -49.62 -75.80 -11.08
CA ARG A 144 -49.89 -76.50 -12.35
C ARG A 144 -48.66 -77.27 -12.83
N ARG A 145 -47.47 -76.68 -12.71
CA ARG A 145 -46.21 -77.33 -13.09
C ARG A 145 -45.90 -78.52 -12.21
N GLU A 146 -46.07 -78.43 -10.90
CA GLU A 146 -45.91 -79.55 -9.95
C GLU A 146 -46.86 -80.69 -10.31
N ASN A 147 -48.14 -80.39 -10.54
CA ASN A 147 -49.15 -81.41 -10.88
C ASN A 147 -48.89 -82.11 -12.23
N ILE A 148 -48.30 -81.42 -13.21
CA ILE A 148 -47.98 -81.99 -14.54
C ILE A 148 -46.58 -82.63 -14.55
N SER A 149 -45.78 -82.42 -13.50
CA SER A 149 -44.41 -82.93 -13.48
C SER A 149 -44.37 -84.41 -13.14
N GLN A 150 -43.72 -85.19 -14.00
CA GLN A 150 -43.49 -86.63 -13.79
C GLN A 150 -42.41 -86.91 -12.72
N TYR A 151 -41.58 -85.91 -12.37
CA TYR A 151 -40.45 -86.06 -11.46
C TYR A 151 -40.44 -84.95 -10.39
N PRO A 152 -40.05 -85.23 -9.14
CA PRO A 152 -40.05 -84.23 -8.07
C PRO A 152 -39.07 -83.09 -8.36
N ARG A 153 -39.58 -81.86 -8.35
CA ARG A 153 -38.81 -80.64 -8.62
C ARG A 153 -38.34 -80.04 -7.28
N GLY A 154 -37.02 -79.96 -7.06
CA GLY A 154 -36.44 -79.44 -5.81
C GLY A 154 -35.12 -80.07 -5.35
N LEU A 155 -34.43 -80.86 -6.19
CA LEU A 155 -33.21 -81.58 -5.80
C LEU A 155 -31.90 -80.80 -6.04
N ALA A 156 -31.94 -79.55 -6.51
CA ALA A 156 -30.72 -78.83 -6.93
C ALA A 156 -29.96 -78.10 -5.81
N ASP A 157 -30.55 -77.88 -4.63
CA ASP A 157 -29.92 -77.05 -3.57
C ASP A 157 -29.41 -77.85 -2.34
N LYS A 158 -28.97 -79.10 -2.55
CA LYS A 158 -28.34 -79.92 -1.48
C LYS A 158 -26.93 -80.43 -1.81
N GLN A 159 -26.16 -79.70 -2.63
CA GLN A 159 -24.77 -80.08 -2.93
C GLN A 159 -23.81 -78.89 -2.90
N VAL A 160 -23.71 -78.15 -1.79
CA VAL A 160 -22.46 -77.46 -1.41
C VAL A 160 -22.40 -77.31 0.12
N ILE A 161 -22.07 -78.38 0.84
CA ILE A 161 -21.28 -78.33 2.08
C ILE A 161 -20.48 -79.65 2.15
N MET A 162 -19.26 -79.65 1.62
CA MET A 162 -18.07 -80.34 2.11
C MET A 162 -16.85 -79.70 1.44
#